data_AF-A0A1A9A842-F1
#
_entry.id   AF-A0A1A9A842-F1
#
_cell.length_a   1.000
_cell.length_b   1.000
_cell.length_c   1.000
_cell.angle_alpha   90.00
_cell.angle_beta   90.00
_cell.angle_gamma   90.00
#
_symmetry.space_group_name_H-M   'P 1'
#
loop_
_entity.id
_entity.type
_entity.pdbx_description
1 polymer ?
#
loop_
_entity_poly.entity_id
_entity_poly.type
_entity_poly.pdbx_seq_one_letter_code
_entity_poly.pdbx_strand_id
1 'polypeptide(L)'
;MARVSRSLAALLTVATLAGCGPGEPSPGRTWSPPDPVATASGPTPALTPPSEVERVTFEQAMARYVTANYPKGTRYVGDCETAKPDPRGVCGLKKVTVDAGEVWGIGVPYSEFDGFLLLAEGEAGWRVADAYAPAFEGSGTGPRPTPSWFVGVG
;
A
#
# COMPACT_ATOMS: atom_id res chain seq x y z
N MET A 1 34.19 13.90 -23.77
CA MET A 1 34.61 12.50 -23.96
C MET A 1 35.45 12.05 -22.78
N ALA A 2 34.91 11.20 -21.91
CA ALA A 2 35.67 10.44 -20.93
C ALA A 2 34.92 9.12 -20.73
N ARG A 3 35.52 8.01 -21.20
CA ARG A 3 35.02 6.64 -21.02
C ARG A 3 35.56 6.13 -19.70
N VAL A 4 34.69 5.63 -18.83
CA VAL A 4 35.11 4.82 -17.68
C VAL A 4 34.30 3.52 -17.71
N SER A 5 34.98 2.48 -18.14
CA SER A 5 34.57 1.08 -18.11
C SER A 5 34.82 0.50 -16.71
N ARG A 6 33.85 -0.23 -16.15
CA ARG A 6 34.10 -1.21 -15.09
C ARG A 6 33.21 -2.45 -15.27
N SER A 7 33.86 -3.60 -15.18
CA SER A 7 33.38 -4.93 -15.54
C SER A 7 32.70 -5.68 -14.38
N LEU A 8 31.75 -6.56 -14.76
CA LEU A 8 31.45 -7.91 -14.26
C LEU A 8 31.42 -8.22 -12.75
N ALA A 9 30.29 -8.75 -12.28
CA ALA A 9 30.24 -10.05 -11.58
C ALA A 9 28.81 -10.61 -11.53
N ALA A 10 28.63 -11.82 -12.06
CA ALA A 10 27.46 -12.66 -11.87
C ALA A 10 27.60 -13.44 -10.56
N LEU A 11 26.50 -13.67 -9.82
CA LEU A 11 26.42 -14.68 -8.77
C LEU A 11 25.01 -15.28 -8.72
N LEU A 12 24.91 -16.51 -9.23
CA LEU A 12 23.84 -17.47 -9.01
C LEU A 12 23.80 -17.91 -7.54
N THR A 13 22.61 -18.06 -6.96
CA THR A 13 22.38 -19.06 -5.91
C THR A 13 21.04 -19.76 -6.12
N VAL A 14 21.13 -21.07 -6.28
CA VAL A 14 20.03 -22.05 -6.21
C VAL A 14 20.06 -22.61 -4.79
N ALA A 15 18.90 -22.72 -4.14
CA ALA A 15 18.74 -23.49 -2.93
C ALA A 15 17.55 -24.46 -3.10
N THR A 16 17.88 -25.74 -3.18
CA THR A 16 16.98 -26.89 -3.03
C THR A 16 17.09 -27.45 -1.61
N LEU A 17 16.16 -28.36 -1.27
CA LEU A 17 16.08 -29.29 -0.11
C LEU A 17 15.11 -28.83 1.00
N ALA A 18 14.30 -29.68 1.64
CA ALA A 18 13.96 -31.10 1.47
C ALA A 18 12.89 -31.48 2.51
N GLY A 19 12.18 -32.59 2.27
CA GLY A 19 11.61 -33.47 3.30
C GLY A 19 10.14 -33.21 3.64
N CYS A 20 9.28 -34.19 3.91
CA CYS A 20 9.49 -35.60 4.19
C CYS A 20 8.17 -36.37 3.97
N GLY A 21 8.23 -37.45 3.18
CA GLY A 21 7.81 -38.78 3.65
C GLY A 21 6.32 -39.16 3.65
N PRO A 22 6.03 -40.47 3.64
CA PRO A 22 4.92 -41.07 2.90
C PRO A 22 3.79 -41.57 3.80
N GLY A 23 2.61 -41.81 3.24
CA GLY A 23 1.53 -42.46 3.99
C GLY A 23 0.30 -42.74 3.14
N GLU A 24 0.37 -43.77 2.31
CA GLU A 24 -0.83 -44.47 1.82
C GLU A 24 -1.09 -45.68 2.73
N PRO A 25 -2.35 -45.94 3.08
CA PRO A 25 -2.83 -47.31 2.97
C PRO A 25 -4.20 -47.44 2.30
N SER A 26 -4.30 -48.54 1.55
CA SER A 26 -5.46 -49.13 0.89
C SER A 26 -6.52 -49.70 1.89
N PRO A 27 -7.69 -50.17 1.39
CA PRO A 27 -8.96 -50.11 2.11
C PRO A 27 -9.29 -51.36 2.92
N GLY A 28 -10.24 -51.20 3.85
CA GLY A 28 -11.04 -52.30 4.36
C GLY A 28 -10.76 -52.64 5.83
N ARG A 29 -11.68 -52.20 6.69
CA ARG A 29 -12.28 -53.04 7.73
C ARG A 29 -13.58 -52.40 8.20
N THR A 30 -14.66 -53.11 7.87
CA THR A 30 -16.02 -52.96 8.38
C THR A 30 -16.00 -52.95 9.91
N TRP A 31 -16.51 -51.87 10.50
CA TRP A 31 -17.01 -51.88 11.86
C TRP A 31 -18.21 -50.94 11.94
N SER A 32 -19.41 -51.50 12.10
CA SER A 32 -20.62 -50.75 12.44
C SER A 32 -20.78 -50.73 13.95
N PRO A 33 -20.82 -49.56 14.61
CA PRO A 33 -21.33 -49.44 15.96
C PRO A 33 -22.86 -49.23 15.96
N PRO A 34 -23.54 -49.54 17.08
CA PRO A 34 -24.99 -49.51 17.18
C PRO A 34 -25.53 -48.08 17.29
N ASP A 35 -26.59 -47.77 16.54
CA ASP A 35 -27.54 -46.71 16.91
C ASP A 35 -28.47 -47.23 18.03
N PRO A 36 -29.17 -46.39 18.83
CA PRO A 36 -29.13 -44.93 18.93
C PRO A 36 -29.10 -44.40 20.38
N VAL A 37 -28.54 -43.21 20.62
CA VAL A 37 -29.04 -42.33 21.71
C VAL A 37 -29.07 -40.90 21.21
N ALA A 38 -30.28 -40.37 21.08
CA ALA A 38 -30.55 -38.97 20.79
C ALA A 38 -29.86 -38.08 21.84
N THR A 39 -28.77 -37.44 21.43
CA THR A 39 -28.18 -36.33 22.17
C THR A 39 -28.44 -35.08 21.36
N ALA A 40 -29.18 -34.15 21.97
CA ALA A 40 -29.62 -32.91 21.38
C ALA A 40 -28.47 -32.20 20.65
N SER A 41 -28.71 -31.79 19.41
CA SER A 41 -27.87 -30.87 18.66
C SER A 41 -27.71 -29.58 19.46
N GLY A 42 -26.63 -29.47 20.23
CA GLY A 42 -26.10 -28.17 20.61
C GLY A 42 -25.65 -27.47 19.32
N PRO A 43 -25.95 -26.18 19.14
CA PRO A 43 -25.44 -25.46 17.98
C PRO A 43 -23.92 -25.54 18.02
N THR A 44 -23.33 -26.18 17.00
CA THR A 44 -21.90 -26.03 16.70
C THR A 44 -21.61 -24.54 16.70
N PRO A 45 -20.67 -24.03 17.52
CA PRO A 45 -20.23 -22.66 17.38
C PRO A 45 -19.76 -22.51 15.93
N ALA A 46 -20.45 -21.66 15.17
CA ALA A 46 -19.95 -21.27 13.87
C ALA A 46 -18.56 -20.69 14.11
N LEU A 47 -17.53 -21.38 13.64
CA LEU A 47 -16.19 -20.81 13.52
C LEU A 47 -16.36 -19.62 12.59
N THR A 48 -16.51 -18.43 13.19
CA THR A 48 -16.39 -17.17 12.45
C THR A 48 -15.05 -17.26 11.73
N PRO A 49 -15.02 -17.16 10.39
CA PRO A 49 -13.74 -17.11 9.69
C PRO A 49 -12.92 -15.95 10.30
N PRO A 50 -11.60 -16.10 10.44
CA PRO A 50 -10.77 -15.04 10.99
C PRO A 50 -11.06 -13.76 10.22
N SER A 51 -11.42 -12.71 10.96
CA SER A 51 -11.70 -11.39 10.39
C SER A 51 -10.53 -11.02 9.47
N GLU A 52 -10.83 -10.88 8.19
CA GLU A 52 -9.88 -10.36 7.21
C GLU A 52 -9.39 -9.00 7.75
N VAL A 53 -8.10 -8.88 8.00
CA VAL A 53 -7.52 -7.61 8.47
C VAL A 53 -7.74 -6.62 7.33
N GLU A 54 -8.68 -5.68 7.52
CA GLU A 54 -9.02 -4.69 6.51
C GLU A 54 -7.77 -3.84 6.21
N ARG A 55 -7.20 -4.04 5.01
CA ARG A 55 -6.00 -3.32 4.57
C ARG A 55 -6.39 -1.92 4.11
N VAL A 56 -5.56 -0.93 4.47
CA VAL A 56 -5.78 0.46 4.08
C VAL A 56 -5.61 0.61 2.57
N THR A 57 -6.65 1.10 1.88
CA THR A 57 -6.55 1.37 0.44
C THR A 57 -5.76 2.66 0.19
N PHE A 58 -5.29 2.84 -1.04
CA PHE A 58 -4.61 4.06 -1.46
C PHE A 58 -5.47 5.31 -1.19
N GLU A 59 -6.74 5.28 -1.57
CA GLU A 59 -7.69 6.38 -1.40
C GLU A 59 -7.92 6.68 0.09
N GLN A 60 -7.98 5.66 0.94
CA GLN A 60 -8.09 5.84 2.38
C GLN A 60 -6.85 6.51 2.95
N ALA A 61 -5.64 6.12 2.50
CA ALA A 61 -4.39 6.76 2.92
C ALA A 61 -4.36 8.24 2.51
N MET A 62 -4.73 8.55 1.26
CA MET A 62 -4.82 9.92 0.74
C MET A 62 -5.87 10.75 1.48
N ALA A 63 -7.07 10.21 1.69
CA ALA A 63 -8.14 10.89 2.41
C ALA A 63 -7.75 11.21 3.86
N ARG A 64 -7.05 10.30 4.54
CA ARG A 64 -6.49 10.53 5.89
C ARG A 64 -5.46 11.65 5.88
N TYR A 65 -4.55 11.65 4.91
CA TYR A 65 -3.56 12.73 4.77
C TYR A 65 -4.23 14.09 4.53
N VAL A 66 -5.19 14.16 3.60
CA VAL A 66 -5.91 15.40 3.29
C VAL A 66 -6.64 15.92 4.52
N THR A 67 -7.37 15.04 5.23
CA THR A 67 -8.11 15.41 6.45
C THR A 67 -7.18 15.95 7.55
N ALA A 68 -5.95 15.44 7.64
CA ALA A 68 -5.00 15.84 8.67
C ALA A 68 -4.24 17.15 8.34
N ASN A 69 -4.01 17.45 7.06
CA ASN A 69 -3.08 18.51 6.65
C ASN A 69 -3.75 19.71 5.96
N TYR A 70 -4.99 19.58 5.51
CA TYR A 70 -5.71 20.66 4.83
C TYR A 70 -6.78 21.29 5.74
N PRO A 71 -7.29 22.50 5.42
CA PRO A 71 -8.37 23.12 6.16
C PRO A 71 -9.59 22.21 6.34
N LYS A 72 -10.32 22.40 7.45
CA LYS A 72 -11.52 21.61 7.73
C LYS A 72 -12.53 21.72 6.58
N GLY A 73 -13.08 20.57 6.20
CA GLY A 73 -14.06 20.47 5.11
C GLY A 73 -13.44 20.16 3.75
N THR A 74 -12.12 20.14 3.64
CA THR A 74 -11.39 19.63 2.46
C THR A 74 -11.44 18.11 2.41
N ARG A 75 -11.53 17.54 1.20
CA ARG A 75 -11.59 16.08 0.98
C ARG A 75 -10.75 15.65 -0.21
N TYR A 76 -10.27 14.42 -0.16
CA TYR A 76 -9.65 13.80 -1.33
C TYR A 76 -10.73 13.47 -2.39
N VAL A 77 -10.53 13.90 -3.63
CA VAL A 77 -11.50 13.72 -4.74
C VAL A 77 -11.00 12.78 -5.84
N GLY A 78 -9.85 12.12 -5.65
CA GLY A 78 -9.29 11.17 -6.61
C GLY A 78 -8.20 11.77 -7.49
N ASP A 79 -8.12 11.27 -8.72
CA ASP A 79 -7.06 11.63 -9.67
C ASP A 79 -7.25 13.04 -10.26
N CYS A 80 -6.19 13.84 -10.32
CA CYS A 80 -6.26 15.23 -10.80
C CYS A 80 -6.61 15.38 -12.28
N GLU A 81 -6.36 14.39 -13.14
CA GLU A 81 -6.70 14.44 -14.57
C GLU A 81 -8.21 14.32 -14.80
N THR A 82 -8.90 13.63 -13.89
CA THR A 82 -10.33 13.28 -14.02
C THR A 82 -11.22 13.95 -12.98
N ALA A 83 -10.64 14.50 -11.91
CA ALA A 83 -11.37 15.18 -10.85
C ALA A 83 -12.07 16.44 -11.39
N LYS A 84 -13.36 16.58 -11.06
CA LYS A 84 -14.10 17.81 -11.35
C LYS A 84 -13.59 18.97 -10.49
N PRO A 85 -13.75 20.22 -10.94
CA PRO A 85 -13.45 21.38 -10.10
C PRO A 85 -14.28 21.34 -8.81
N ASP A 86 -13.61 21.36 -7.66
CA ASP A 86 -14.23 21.40 -6.33
C ASP A 86 -13.39 22.37 -5.46
N PRO A 87 -13.96 23.46 -4.95
CA PRO A 87 -13.23 24.43 -4.12
C PRO A 87 -12.75 23.86 -2.78
N ARG A 88 -13.23 22.67 -2.40
CA ARG A 88 -12.78 21.91 -1.22
C ARG A 88 -12.22 20.54 -1.62
N GLY A 89 -11.95 20.33 -2.90
CA GLY A 89 -11.37 19.10 -3.42
C GLY A 89 -9.85 19.19 -3.48
N VAL A 90 -9.19 18.16 -2.98
CA VAL A 90 -7.77 17.91 -3.20
C VAL A 90 -7.67 16.61 -4.00
N CYS A 91 -6.90 16.64 -5.07
CA CYS A 91 -6.67 15.50 -5.94
C CYS A 91 -5.19 15.09 -5.89
N GLY A 92 -4.90 13.89 -6.38
CA GLY A 92 -3.54 13.39 -6.54
C GLY A 92 -3.23 13.10 -8.01
N LEU A 93 -1.97 13.26 -8.42
CA LEU A 93 -1.49 12.76 -9.71
C LEU A 93 -0.19 11.99 -9.49
N LYS A 94 -0.14 10.74 -9.95
CA LYS A 94 1.08 9.94 -9.89
C LYS A 94 2.14 10.58 -10.78
N LYS A 95 3.33 10.81 -10.21
CA LYS A 95 4.47 11.40 -10.92
C LYS A 95 5.47 10.34 -11.34
N VAL A 96 5.92 9.54 -10.37
CA VAL A 96 6.99 8.57 -10.58
C VAL A 96 6.91 7.47 -9.53
N THR A 97 7.43 6.29 -9.85
CA THR A 97 7.66 5.22 -8.86
C THR A 97 9.13 5.26 -8.45
N VAL A 98 9.41 5.22 -7.14
CA VAL A 98 10.78 5.24 -6.58
C VAL A 98 10.93 4.10 -5.58
N ASP A 99 12.01 3.32 -5.70
CA ASP A 99 12.32 2.17 -4.85
C ASP A 99 11.09 1.34 -4.43
N ALA A 100 10.59 1.58 -3.21
CA ALA A 100 9.51 0.85 -2.55
C ALA A 100 8.18 1.64 -2.49
N GLY A 101 8.00 2.68 -3.31
CA GLY A 101 6.83 3.53 -3.25
C GLY A 101 6.55 4.35 -4.51
N GLU A 102 5.51 5.16 -4.41
CA GLU A 102 5.01 6.01 -5.47
C GLU A 102 5.02 7.47 -5.04
N VAL A 103 5.55 8.34 -5.89
CA VAL A 103 5.48 9.78 -5.68
C VAL A 103 4.25 10.32 -6.38
N TRP A 104 3.43 11.04 -5.62
CA TRP A 104 2.20 11.66 -6.07
C TRP A 104 2.26 13.16 -5.83
N GLY A 105 2.01 13.97 -6.86
CA GLY A 105 1.71 15.38 -6.69
C GLY A 105 0.32 15.53 -6.09
N ILE A 106 0.15 16.42 -5.12
CA ILE A 106 -1.13 16.69 -4.45
C ILE A 106 -1.49 18.16 -4.54
N GLY A 107 -2.74 18.47 -4.88
CA GLY A 107 -3.18 19.85 -5.07
C GLY A 107 -4.67 19.98 -5.38
N VAL A 108 -5.10 21.20 -5.67
CA VAL A 108 -6.46 21.48 -6.14
C VAL A 108 -6.60 21.02 -7.60
N PRO A 109 -7.73 20.41 -8.01
CA PRO A 109 -7.97 20.05 -9.41
C PRO A 109 -7.70 21.20 -10.37
N TYR A 110 -7.00 20.91 -11.48
CA TYR A 110 -6.61 21.87 -12.53
C TYR A 110 -5.69 23.02 -12.07
N SER A 111 -5.05 22.90 -10.91
CA SER A 111 -4.08 23.86 -10.38
C SER A 111 -2.68 23.25 -10.32
N GLU A 112 -1.68 24.05 -9.96
CA GLU A 112 -0.36 23.53 -9.61
C GLU A 112 -0.45 22.66 -8.34
N PHE A 113 0.53 21.77 -8.14
CA PHE A 113 0.59 20.93 -6.95
C PHE A 113 1.08 21.74 -5.75
N ASP A 114 0.35 21.64 -4.63
CA ASP A 114 0.73 22.22 -3.35
C ASP A 114 1.95 21.49 -2.73
N GLY A 115 2.15 20.24 -3.13
CA GLY A 115 3.27 19.42 -2.67
C GLY A 115 3.29 18.03 -3.30
N PHE A 116 4.14 17.19 -2.75
CA PHE A 116 4.39 15.84 -3.23
C PHE A 116 4.45 14.87 -2.06
N LEU A 117 3.85 13.70 -2.25
CA LEU A 117 3.75 12.64 -1.26
C LEU A 117 4.49 11.43 -1.77
N LEU A 118 5.30 10.81 -0.92
CA LEU A 118 5.79 9.46 -1.13
C LEU A 118 4.82 8.50 -0.43
N LEU A 119 4.09 7.71 -1.21
CA LEU A 119 3.23 6.65 -0.71
C LEU A 119 3.92 5.30 -0.83
N ALA A 120 3.76 4.45 0.18
CA ALA A 120 4.29 3.10 0.19
C ALA A 120 3.22 2.10 0.62
N GLU A 121 3.21 0.93 0.00
CA GLU A 121 2.36 -0.19 0.40
C GLU A 121 3.12 -1.10 1.37
N GLY A 122 2.50 -1.42 2.51
CA GLY A 122 3.02 -2.38 3.48
C GLY A 122 1.98 -3.43 3.87
N GLU A 123 2.27 -4.21 4.91
CA GLU A 123 1.37 -5.28 5.38
C GLU A 123 -0.03 -4.76 5.73
N ALA A 124 -0.10 -3.59 6.37
CA ALA A 124 -1.36 -2.92 6.73
C ALA A 124 -2.04 -2.17 5.56
N GLY A 125 -1.47 -2.21 4.35
CA GLY A 125 -1.93 -1.45 3.18
C GLY A 125 -1.12 -0.18 2.94
N TRP A 126 -1.72 0.77 2.23
CA TRP A 126 -1.08 2.01 1.80
C TRP A 126 -0.90 3.01 2.95
N ARG A 127 0.21 3.74 2.91
CA ARG A 127 0.48 4.87 3.81
C ARG A 127 1.28 5.97 3.12
N VAL A 128 1.11 7.20 3.58
CA VAL A 128 2.03 8.30 3.24
C VAL A 128 3.29 8.11 4.09
N ALA A 129 4.39 7.79 3.44
CA ALA A 129 5.69 7.54 4.06
C ALA A 129 6.48 8.83 4.29
N ASP A 130 6.36 9.81 3.39
CA ASP A 130 6.95 11.13 3.53
C ASP A 130 6.18 12.17 2.69
N ALA A 131 6.38 13.45 2.99
CA ALA A 131 5.76 14.57 2.29
C ALA A 131 6.73 15.74 2.12
N TYR A 132 6.72 16.33 0.92
CA TYR A 132 7.56 17.46 0.55
C TYR A 132 6.73 18.54 -0.13
N ALA A 133 6.73 19.75 0.43
CA ALA A 133 6.20 20.93 -0.21
C ALA A 133 7.41 21.81 -0.59
N PRO A 134 7.65 22.08 -1.88
CA PRO A 134 8.68 23.02 -2.28
C PRO A 134 8.36 24.40 -1.71
N ALA A 135 9.36 25.08 -1.17
CA ALA A 135 9.17 26.42 -0.64
C ALA A 135 8.87 27.38 -1.80
N PHE A 136 7.67 27.95 -1.81
CA PHE A 136 7.35 29.09 -2.66
C PHE A 136 7.89 30.36 -2.01
N GLU A 137 8.31 31.33 -2.83
CA GLU A 137 8.75 32.64 -2.34
C GLU A 137 7.66 33.26 -1.45
N GLY A 138 8.04 33.68 -0.24
CA GLY A 138 7.11 34.28 0.73
C GLY A 138 6.45 33.32 1.73
N SER A 139 6.73 32.02 1.68
CA SER A 139 6.13 31.02 2.60
C SER A 139 6.55 31.15 4.08
N GLY A 140 7.54 31.99 4.42
CA GLY A 140 7.95 32.32 5.80
C GLY A 140 8.63 31.17 6.57
N THR A 141 8.42 29.93 6.15
CA THR A 141 9.20 28.76 6.53
C THR A 141 10.46 28.70 5.68
N GLY A 142 11.63 28.68 6.33
CA GLY A 142 12.91 28.50 5.63
C GLY A 142 12.93 27.24 4.75
N PRO A 143 13.79 27.19 3.73
CA PRO A 143 13.79 26.10 2.76
C PRO A 143 14.02 24.76 3.46
N ARG A 144 13.03 23.87 3.37
CA ARG A 144 13.16 22.48 3.83
C ARG A 144 14.07 21.74 2.84
N PRO A 145 15.03 20.92 3.30
CA PRO A 145 15.90 20.19 2.39
C PRO A 145 15.07 19.26 1.49
N THR A 146 15.39 19.27 0.20
CA THR A 146 14.77 18.39 -0.79
C THR A 146 15.06 16.93 -0.43
N PRO A 147 14.04 16.08 -0.25
CA PRO A 147 14.25 14.67 0.04
C PRO A 147 14.93 13.94 -1.12
N SER A 148 15.73 12.92 -0.82
CA SER A 148 16.45 12.13 -1.83
C SER A 148 15.53 11.44 -2.83
N TRP A 149 14.33 11.03 -2.40
CA TRP A 149 13.31 10.42 -3.26
C TRP A 149 12.71 11.40 -4.27
N PHE A 150 12.85 12.72 -4.06
CA PHE A 150 12.26 13.75 -4.91
C PHE A 150 13.08 14.02 -6.19
N VAL A 151 14.32 13.52 -6.28
CA VAL A 151 15.26 13.80 -7.38
C VAL A 151 14.74 13.34 -8.74
N GLY A 152 13.82 12.36 -8.79
CA GLY A 152 13.26 11.81 -10.03
C GLY A 152 11.95 12.44 -10.50
N VAL A 153 11.43 13.47 -9.83
CA VAL A 153 10.08 14.00 -10.09
C VAL A 153 10.01 14.93 -11.32
N GLY A 154 11.16 15.52 -11.73
CA GLY A 154 11.27 16.35 -12.93
C GLY A 154 10.82 17.78 -12.71
#